data_AF-A0A098GBA0-F1
#
_entry.id   AF-A0A098GBA0-F1
#
_cell.length_a   1.000
_cell.length_b   1.000
_cell.length_c   1.000
_cell.angle_alpha   90.00
_cell.angle_beta   90.00
_cell.angle_gamma   90.00
#
_symmetry.space_group_name_H-M   'P 1'
#
loop_
_entity.id
_entity.type
_entity.pdbx_description
1 polymer ?
#
loop_
_entity_poly.entity_id
_entity_poly.type
_entity_poly.pdbx_seq_one_letter_code
_entity_poly.pdbx_strand_id
1 'polypeptide(L)' 'MMRAMPNMVHEDGNTITLKPGETKTLTWKFKSTPGHEIVFSCNIPGHFEAGMYQKGKVTASSI' A
#
# COMPACT_ATOMS: atom_id res chain seq x y z
N MET A 1 14.46 -6.71 -5.56
CA MET A 1 15.11 -5.41 -5.83
C MET A 1 15.30 -4.58 -4.55
N MET A 2 14.27 -4.31 -3.74
CA MET A 2 14.39 -3.56 -2.46
C MET A 2 15.53 -4.05 -1.54
N ARG A 3 15.71 -5.37 -1.40
CA ARG A 3 16.77 -5.98 -0.57
C ARG A 3 18.19 -5.67 -1.07
N ALA A 4 18.36 -5.41 -2.36
CA ALA A 4 19.66 -5.11 -2.95
C ALA A 4 19.99 -3.61 -2.93
N MET A 5 18.97 -2.74 -2.81
CA MET A 5 19.12 -1.28 -2.83
C MET A 5 18.23 -0.65 -1.75
N PRO A 6 18.63 -0.71 -0.46
CA PRO A 6 17.77 -0.31 0.66
C PRO A 6 17.46 1.20 0.72
N ASN A 7 18.24 2.03 0.02
CA ASN A 7 18.11 3.48 0.04
C ASN A 7 17.52 4.06 -1.27
N MET A 8 16.98 3.23 -2.17
CA MET A 8 16.37 3.76 -3.39
C MET A 8 15.10 4.54 -3.07
N VAL A 9 14.95 5.70 -3.72
CA VAL A 9 13.79 6.57 -3.52
C VAL A 9 12.65 6.08 -4.42
N HIS A 10 11.49 5.83 -3.81
CA HIS A 10 10.26 5.51 -4.52
C HIS A 10 9.34 6.73 -4.55
N GLU A 11 9.42 7.52 -5.62
CA GLU A 11 8.51 8.65 -5.87
C GLU A 11 7.43 8.30 -6.92
N ASP A 12 7.03 7.03 -6.98
CA ASP A 12 5.89 6.63 -7.80
C ASP A 12 4.62 7.24 -7.17
N GLY A 13 3.72 7.82 -7.98
CA GLY A 13 2.52 8.52 -7.51
C GLY A 13 1.51 7.67 -6.71
N ASN A 14 1.82 6.40 -6.49
CA ASN A 14 0.99 5.40 -5.84
C ASN A 14 1.57 4.95 -4.49
N THR A 15 2.70 5.51 -4.08
CA THR A 15 3.45 5.11 -2.89
C THR A 15 3.63 6.32 -1.98
N ILE A 16 3.49 6.12 -0.67
CA ILE A 16 3.85 7.10 0.33
C ILE A 16 4.89 6.51 1.29
N THR A 17 5.88 7.31 1.67
CA THR A 17 6.83 6.98 2.73
C THR A 17 6.43 7.72 4.01
N LEU A 18 6.34 6.97 5.12
CA LEU A 18 5.97 7.47 6.44
C LEU A 18 7.15 7.32 7.41
N LYS A 19 7.44 8.37 8.18
CA LYS A 19 8.32 8.28 9.36
C LYS A 19 7.57 7.68 10.56
N PRO A 20 8.27 7.11 11.56
CA PRO A 20 7.62 6.69 12.81
C PRO A 20 6.80 7.82 13.43
N GLY A 21 5.53 7.55 13.75
CA GLY A 21 4.59 8.52 14.33
C GLY A 21 3.97 9.50 13.32
N GLU A 22 4.34 9.46 12.04
CA GLU A 22 3.77 10.30 11.01
C GLU A 22 2.42 9.75 10.51
N THR A 23 1.50 10.65 10.16
CA THR A 23 0.23 10.33 9.49
C THR A 23 0.14 11.07 8.17
N LYS A 24 -0.21 10.37 7.08
CA LYS A 24 -0.52 10.97 5.77
C LYS A 24 -1.80 10.36 5.20
N THR A 25 -2.35 11.03 4.19
CA THR A 25 -3.53 10.58 3.44
C THR A 25 -3.11 10.13 2.04
N LEU A 26 -3.57 8.94 1.63
CA LEU A 26 -3.46 8.45 0.25
C LEU A 26 -4.87 8.26 -0.31
N THR A 27 -5.19 8.97 -1.39
CA THR A 27 -6.48 8.85 -2.09
C THR A 27 -6.33 7.97 -3.30
N TRP A 28 -7.17 6.94 -3.44
CA TRP A 28 -7.11 6.00 -4.56
C TRP A 28 -8.50 5.80 -5.19
N LYS A 29 -8.55 5.74 -6.53
CA LYS A 29 -9.77 5.39 -7.28
C LYS A 29 -9.63 3.97 -7.81
N PHE A 30 -10.37 3.04 -7.22
CA PHE A 30 -10.43 1.66 -7.70
C PHE A 30 -11.35 1.53 -8.92
N LYS A 31 -11.06 0.56 -9.79
CA LYS A 31 -12.05 0.11 -10.78
C LYS A 31 -13.20 -0.57 -10.04
N SER A 32 -14.44 -0.26 -10.41
CA SER A 32 -15.67 -0.74 -9.73
C SER A 32 -15.99 -2.22 -9.97
N THR A 33 -14.97 -3.09 -10.04
CA THR A 33 -15.17 -4.53 -10.15
C THR A 33 -15.49 -5.06 -8.75
N PRO A 34 -16.74 -5.46 -8.46
CA PRO A 34 -17.11 -5.96 -7.14
C PRO A 34 -16.30 -7.20 -6.81
N GLY A 35 -15.83 -7.30 -5.57
CA GLY A 35 -15.03 -8.43 -5.10
C GLY A 35 -13.55 -8.38 -5.49
N HIS A 36 -13.07 -7.33 -6.16
CA HIS A 36 -11.65 -7.15 -6.42
C HIS A 36 -10.88 -7.05 -5.10
N GLU A 37 -9.90 -7.94 -4.91
CA GLU A 37 -9.08 -7.96 -3.70
C GLU A 37 -7.98 -6.91 -3.77
N ILE A 38 -7.77 -6.20 -2.67
CA ILE A 38 -6.73 -5.18 -2.53
C ILE A 38 -5.86 -5.51 -1.33
N VAL A 39 -4.57 -5.23 -1.45
CA VAL A 39 -3.60 -5.42 -0.37
C VAL A 39 -2.86 -4.10 -0.17
N PHE A 40 -2.93 -3.58 1.05
CA PHE A 40 -2.08 -2.49 1.51
C PHE A 40 -0.90 -3.13 2.24
N SER A 41 0.32 -2.84 1.83
CA SER A 41 1.52 -3.48 2.39
C SER A 41 2.69 -2.52 2.45
N CYS A 42 3.53 -2.66 3.47
CA CYS A 42 4.84 -2.02 3.47
C CYS A 42 5.83 -2.82 2.61
N ASN A 43 6.44 -2.15 1.64
CA ASN A 43 7.41 -2.72 0.69
C ASN A 43 8.86 -2.67 1.21
N ILE A 44 9.08 -2.19 2.43
CA ILE A 44 10.38 -2.27 3.10
C ILE A 44 10.70 -3.76 3.34
N PRO A 45 11.90 -4.23 2.98
CA PRO A 45 12.29 -5.62 3.19
C PRO A 45 11.99 -6.14 4.60
N GLY A 46 11.29 -7.27 4.69
CA GLY A 46 10.96 -7.91 5.96
C GLY A 46 9.68 -7.39 6.62
N HIS A 47 9.18 -6.20 6.27
CA HIS A 47 7.99 -5.64 6.91
C HIS A 47 6.72 -6.40 6.53
N PHE A 48 6.56 -6.74 5.24
CA PHE A 48 5.41 -7.53 4.79
C PHE A 48 5.39 -8.91 5.46
N GLU A 49 6.54 -9.59 5.48
CA GLU A 49 6.71 -10.91 6.10
C GLU A 49 6.51 -10.87 7.61
N ALA A 50 6.85 -9.75 8.26
CA ALA A 50 6.56 -9.50 9.67
C ALA A 50 5.07 -9.16 9.95
N GLY A 51 4.23 -9.11 8.92
CA GLY A 51 2.79 -8.89 9.06
C GLY A 51 2.32 -7.46 8.82
N MET A 52 3.16 -6.56 8.31
CA MET A 52 2.78 -5.18 7.99
C MET A 52 1.99 -5.09 6.68
N TYR A 53 0.81 -5.70 6.66
CA TYR A 53 -0.14 -5.64 5.56
C TYR A 53 -1.59 -5.70 6.04
N GLN A 54 -2.50 -5.19 5.21
CA GLN A 54 -3.94 -5.30 5.39
C GLN A 54 -4.59 -5.71 4.07
N LYS A 55 -5.51 -6.67 4.13
CA LYS A 55 -6.33 -7.08 2.98
C LYS A 55 -7.68 -6.37 3.03
N GLY A 56 -8.21 -6.03 1.86
CA GLY A 56 -9.55 -5.48 1.67
C GLY A 56 -10.19 -6.02 0.40
N LYS A 57 -11.49 -5.77 0.24
CA LYS A 57 -12.23 -6.08 -1.00
C LYS A 57 -12.98 -4.84 -1.44
N VAL A 58 -12.89 -4.52 -2.73
CA VAL A 58 -13.68 -3.46 -3.34
C VAL A 58 -15.13 -3.93 -3.38
N THR A 59 -16.02 -3.21 -2.70
CA THR A 59 -17.46 -3.41 -2.78
C THR A 59 -18.05 -2.45 -3.81
N ALA A 60 -19.17 -2.84 -4.42
CA ALA A 60 -19.94 -1.88 -5.21
C ALA A 60 -20.38 -0.73 -4.30
N SER A 61 -20.28 0.50 -4.78
CA SER A 61 -20.81 1.66 -4.06
C SER A 61 -22.32 1.61 -4.19
N SER A 62 -23.02 1.37 -3.08
CA SER A 62 -24.47 1.54 -2.98
C SER A 62 -24.76 3.04 -2.92
N ILE A 63 -24.87 3.67 -4.08
CA ILE A 63 -25.51 4.98 -4.22
C ILE A 63 -26.89 4.72 -4.81
#